data_AF-A0A7W0XJH6-F1
#
_entry.id   AF-A0A7W0XJH6-F1
#
_cell.length_a   1.000
_cell.length_b   1.000
_cell.length_c   1.000
_cell.angle_alpha   90.00
_cell.angle_beta   90.00
_cell.angle_gamma   90.00
#
_symmetry.space_group_name_H-M   'P 1'
#
loop_
_entity.id
_entity.type
_entity.pdbx_description
1 polymer ?
#
loop_
_entity_poly.entity_id
_entity_poly.type
_entity_poly.pdbx_seq_one_letter_code
_entity_poly.pdbx_strand_id
1 'polypeptide(L)'
;MDHVKFVILSSARSGTSHLSVTLANTQSIYCHGEIFHADITWHIKEEYKAERDVGLRDRDPIAYVEDIYSFCPPGNTHVGFKLWRSQAPEACDSILRDASVRKIILERENRLAAYSSGAKAQTSGIWNLVEGRKPNAAYAARSIETFNAAGFLNFVKTQDDLFRYYSRNANGPAIRVTYNDVVDNSAYETSLRFLGLAMPDERPRGKTKLNSSDILSRFAESERAKVVKTVTEAGHPEWLAEA
;
A
#
# COMPACT_ATOMS: atom_id res chain seq x y z
N MET A 1 14.42 16.49 -20.00
CA MET A 1 12.94 16.54 -19.95
C MET A 1 12.58 16.23 -18.52
N ASP A 2 11.88 17.12 -17.84
CA ASP A 2 11.50 16.87 -16.44
C ASP A 2 10.34 15.87 -16.44
N HIS A 3 10.60 14.65 -15.98
CA HIS A 3 9.57 13.63 -15.77
C HIS A 3 8.79 13.91 -14.47
N VAL A 4 7.56 13.41 -14.40
CA VAL A 4 6.71 13.59 -13.23
C VAL A 4 7.15 12.64 -12.11
N LYS A 5 7.44 13.20 -10.94
CA LYS A 5 7.74 12.45 -9.72
C LYS A 5 6.45 12.15 -8.95
N PHE A 6 6.26 10.92 -8.49
CA PHE A 6 5.15 10.59 -7.58
C PHE A 6 5.52 9.57 -6.51
N VAL A 7 4.73 9.52 -5.45
CA VAL A 7 4.84 8.54 -4.36
C VAL A 7 3.48 7.97 -4.00
N ILE A 8 3.42 6.67 -3.69
CA ILE A 8 2.27 6.01 -3.11
C ILE A 8 2.54 5.83 -1.61
N LEU A 9 1.91 6.67 -0.79
CA LEU A 9 2.04 6.66 0.67
C LEU A 9 0.95 5.78 1.28
N SER A 10 1.35 4.86 2.14
CA SER A 10 0.39 3.95 2.77
C SER A 10 0.94 3.27 4.04
N SER A 11 0.25 2.22 4.45
CA SER A 11 0.65 1.24 5.45
C SER A 11 0.54 -0.18 4.87
N ALA A 12 1.05 -1.18 5.59
CA ALA A 12 0.98 -2.56 5.12
C ALA A 12 -0.48 -3.04 5.02
N ARG A 13 -0.74 -4.00 4.12
CA ARG A 13 -2.07 -4.64 3.93
C ARG A 13 -3.18 -3.71 3.41
N SER A 14 -2.80 -2.60 2.80
CA SER A 14 -3.74 -1.57 2.33
C SER A 14 -4.21 -1.75 0.88
N GLY A 15 -3.50 -2.53 0.06
CA GLY A 15 -3.82 -2.68 -1.37
C GLY A 15 -2.75 -2.15 -2.33
N THR A 16 -1.76 -1.39 -1.82
CA THR A 16 -0.75 -0.69 -2.64
C THR A 16 -0.06 -1.54 -3.69
N SER A 17 0.29 -2.80 -3.42
CA SER A 17 0.96 -3.65 -4.42
C SER A 17 0.12 -3.87 -5.67
N HIS A 18 -1.21 -3.92 -5.57
CA HIS A 18 -2.04 -4.02 -6.77
C HIS A 18 -2.00 -2.71 -7.54
N LEU A 19 -2.27 -1.57 -6.88
CA LEU A 19 -2.23 -0.26 -7.54
C LEU A 19 -0.87 0.02 -8.21
N SER A 20 0.25 -0.26 -7.53
CA SER A 20 1.59 0.00 -8.09
C SER A 20 1.89 -0.87 -9.32
N VAL A 21 1.50 -2.15 -9.29
CA VAL A 21 1.66 -3.05 -10.44
C VAL A 21 0.77 -2.60 -11.60
N THR A 22 -0.49 -2.28 -11.33
CA THR A 22 -1.43 -1.80 -12.34
C THR A 22 -0.96 -0.48 -12.97
N LEU A 23 -0.42 0.45 -12.17
CA LEU A 23 0.21 1.67 -12.68
C LEU A 23 1.45 1.37 -13.53
N ALA A 24 2.31 0.45 -13.09
CA ALA A 24 3.51 0.05 -13.84
C ALA A 24 3.23 -0.62 -15.20
N ASN A 25 2.00 -1.10 -15.44
CA ASN A 25 1.57 -1.60 -16.75
C ASN A 25 1.27 -0.47 -17.75
N THR A 26 1.22 0.78 -17.29
CA THR A 26 1.07 1.95 -18.17
C THR A 26 2.44 2.31 -18.74
N GLN A 27 2.61 2.25 -20.06
CA GLN A 27 3.92 2.37 -20.72
C GLN A 27 4.72 3.62 -20.29
N SER A 28 4.06 4.74 -20.01
CA SER A 28 4.71 5.98 -19.59
C SER A 28 5.21 5.98 -18.14
N ILE A 29 4.81 4.99 -17.31
CA ILE A 29 5.08 4.95 -15.88
C ILE A 29 6.19 3.97 -15.53
N TYR A 30 7.28 4.47 -14.94
CA TYR A 30 8.32 3.70 -14.30
C TYR A 30 8.08 3.67 -12.77
N CYS A 31 7.30 2.70 -12.29
CA CYS A 31 6.97 2.58 -10.87
C CYS A 31 7.73 1.44 -10.20
N HIS A 32 8.52 1.74 -9.17
CA HIS A 32 9.09 0.76 -8.26
C HIS A 32 8.06 0.26 -7.25
N GLY A 33 8.43 -0.80 -6.54
CA GLY A 33 7.73 -1.31 -5.38
C GLY A 33 8.03 -0.50 -4.12
N GLU A 34 8.34 -1.21 -3.04
CA GLU A 34 8.62 -0.65 -1.71
C GLU A 34 10.12 -0.42 -1.56
N ILE A 35 10.56 0.81 -1.81
CA ILE A 35 11.98 1.12 -1.97
C ILE A 35 12.78 1.03 -0.65
N PHE A 36 12.10 0.96 0.49
CA PHE A 36 12.70 0.70 1.80
C PHE A 36 12.25 -0.64 2.40
N HIS A 37 11.82 -1.61 1.58
CA HIS A 37 11.54 -2.95 2.06
C HIS A 37 12.83 -3.58 2.58
N ALA A 38 12.73 -4.39 3.64
CA ALA A 38 13.88 -5.09 4.22
C ALA A 38 14.55 -6.01 3.19
N ASP A 39 13.75 -6.76 2.42
CA ASP A 39 14.21 -7.47 1.21
C ASP A 39 13.89 -6.63 -0.02
N ILE A 40 14.89 -5.94 -0.57
CA ILE A 40 14.71 -4.97 -1.64
C ILE A 40 14.67 -5.59 -3.05
N THR A 41 15.08 -6.86 -3.16
CA THR A 41 15.42 -7.54 -4.42
C THR A 41 14.30 -7.44 -5.46
N TRP A 42 13.06 -7.61 -5.01
CA TRP A 42 11.84 -7.64 -5.83
C TRP A 42 11.06 -6.33 -5.83
N HIS A 43 11.58 -5.30 -5.16
CA HIS A 43 10.92 -4.00 -5.02
C HIS A 43 11.59 -2.91 -5.85
N ILE A 44 12.81 -3.15 -6.32
CA ILE A 44 13.52 -2.27 -7.24
C ILE A 44 13.64 -2.97 -8.59
N LYS A 45 13.41 -2.20 -9.65
CA LYS A 45 13.42 -2.70 -11.02
C LYS A 45 14.86 -2.93 -11.49
N GLU A 46 15.05 -3.93 -12.37
CA GLU A 46 16.38 -4.37 -12.79
C GLU A 46 17.18 -3.28 -13.51
N GLU A 47 16.53 -2.42 -14.30
CA GLU A 47 17.22 -1.37 -15.05
C GLU A 47 17.89 -0.37 -14.11
N TYR A 48 17.19 0.02 -13.03
CA TYR A 48 17.79 0.85 -11.98
C TYR A 48 18.95 0.13 -11.28
N LYS A 49 18.78 -1.14 -10.92
CA LYS A 49 19.86 -1.91 -10.24
C LYS A 49 21.11 -2.09 -11.10
N ALA A 50 20.96 -2.11 -12.42
CA ALA A 50 22.06 -2.23 -13.36
C ALA A 50 22.90 -0.94 -13.45
N GLU A 51 22.33 0.22 -13.13
CA GLU A 51 22.94 1.53 -13.39
C GLU A 51 23.18 2.38 -12.14
N ARG A 52 22.61 2.00 -10.99
CA ARG A 52 22.57 2.81 -9.76
C ARG A 52 22.93 2.01 -8.52
N ASP A 53 23.44 2.70 -7.51
CA ASP A 53 23.86 2.10 -6.25
C ASP A 53 22.69 1.98 -5.26
N VAL A 54 22.09 0.79 -5.19
CA VAL A 54 21.03 0.49 -4.21
C VAL A 54 21.52 0.62 -2.76
N GLY A 55 22.82 0.47 -2.51
CA GLY A 55 23.43 0.65 -1.18
C GLY A 55 23.33 2.10 -0.66
N LEU A 56 23.04 3.07 -1.53
CA LEU A 56 22.74 4.44 -1.12
C LEU A 56 21.54 4.51 -0.17
N ARG A 57 20.58 3.59 -0.31
CA ARG A 57 19.40 3.45 0.56
C ARG A 57 19.75 3.49 2.05
N ASP A 58 20.80 2.77 2.45
CA ASP A 58 21.16 2.59 3.86
C ASP A 58 22.13 3.68 4.36
N ARG A 59 22.88 4.29 3.44
CA ARG A 59 23.88 5.33 3.77
C ARG A 59 23.27 6.73 3.79
N ASP A 60 22.37 7.02 2.86
CA ASP A 60 21.66 8.29 2.73
C ASP A 60 20.27 8.06 2.09
N PRO A 61 19.24 7.79 2.91
CA PRO A 61 17.88 7.55 2.44
C PRO A 61 17.27 8.69 1.61
N ILE A 62 17.67 9.94 1.87
CA ILE A 62 17.14 11.10 1.16
C ILE A 62 17.79 11.18 -0.22
N ALA A 63 19.12 11.06 -0.30
CA ALA A 63 19.82 11.00 -1.58
C ALA A 63 19.39 9.80 -2.42
N TYR A 64 19.07 8.66 -1.80
CA TYR A 64 18.53 7.49 -2.49
C TYR A 64 17.19 7.77 -3.18
N VAL A 65 16.28 8.48 -2.50
CA VAL A 65 15.01 8.92 -3.09
C VAL A 65 15.24 9.84 -4.28
N GLU A 66 16.13 10.83 -4.15
CA GLU A 66 16.45 11.73 -5.26
C GLU A 66 17.12 11.00 -6.42
N ASP A 67 17.98 10.02 -6.15
CA ASP A 67 18.62 9.22 -7.18
C ASP A 67 17.58 8.37 -7.95
N ILE A 68 16.64 7.72 -7.25
CA ILE A 68 15.49 7.05 -7.88
C ILE A 68 14.72 8.04 -8.76
N TYR A 69 14.38 9.20 -8.21
CA TYR A 69 13.68 10.22 -8.98
C TYR A 69 14.53 10.84 -10.10
N SER A 70 15.83 10.64 -10.16
CA SER A 70 16.66 11.09 -11.28
C SER A 70 16.69 10.08 -12.43
N PHE A 71 16.34 8.81 -12.15
CA PHE A 71 16.40 7.70 -13.08
C PHE A 71 15.05 7.45 -13.75
N CYS A 72 14.89 7.96 -14.97
CA CYS A 72 13.72 7.71 -15.81
C CYS A 72 14.19 7.06 -17.14
N PRO A 73 13.93 5.76 -17.37
CA PRO A 73 14.33 5.10 -18.61
C PRO A 73 13.68 5.73 -19.85
N PRO A 74 14.30 5.58 -21.04
CA PRO A 74 13.72 6.05 -22.29
C PRO A 74 12.30 5.50 -22.53
N GLY A 75 11.38 6.36 -22.94
CA GLY A 75 9.98 6.01 -23.17
C GLY A 75 9.08 6.14 -21.94
N ASN A 76 9.64 6.31 -20.74
CA ASN A 76 8.89 6.70 -19.55
C ASN A 76 8.89 8.23 -19.38
N THR A 77 7.82 8.75 -18.77
CA THR A 77 7.66 10.17 -18.44
C THR A 77 7.27 10.40 -16.99
N HIS A 78 7.10 9.32 -16.21
CA HIS A 78 6.70 9.34 -14.81
C HIS A 78 7.53 8.35 -14.02
N VAL A 79 8.05 8.76 -12.87
CA VAL A 79 8.82 7.90 -11.95
C VAL A 79 8.18 7.93 -10.58
N GLY A 80 7.98 6.76 -9.97
CA GLY A 80 7.43 6.70 -8.63
C GLY A 80 7.65 5.38 -7.93
N PHE A 81 7.18 5.32 -6.68
CA PHE A 81 7.39 4.19 -5.80
C PHE A 81 6.41 4.17 -4.64
N LYS A 82 6.37 3.07 -3.90
CA LYS A 82 5.64 2.93 -2.63
C LYS A 82 6.55 3.27 -1.45
N LEU A 83 5.99 3.93 -0.43
CA LEU A 83 6.72 4.29 0.78
C LEU A 83 5.85 4.17 2.04
N TRP A 84 6.49 3.70 3.11
CA TRP A 84 5.95 3.66 4.47
C TRP A 84 6.82 4.52 5.38
N ARG A 85 6.19 5.42 6.14
CA ARG A 85 6.92 6.26 7.09
C ARG A 85 7.71 5.46 8.13
N SER A 86 7.23 4.28 8.51
CA SER A 86 7.89 3.43 9.50
C SER A 86 9.24 2.86 9.03
N GLN A 87 9.54 2.89 7.73
CA GLN A 87 10.77 2.35 7.17
C GLN A 87 11.85 3.42 6.99
N ALA A 88 11.44 4.63 6.61
CA ALA A 88 12.35 5.75 6.40
C ALA A 88 11.61 7.06 6.74
N PRO A 89 11.48 7.41 8.03
CA PRO A 89 10.69 8.56 8.45
C PRO A 89 11.23 9.87 7.89
N GLU A 90 12.55 10.04 7.86
CA GLU A 90 13.22 11.24 7.36
C GLU A 90 13.01 11.43 5.85
N ALA A 91 13.16 10.36 5.06
CA ALA A 91 12.88 10.39 3.62
C ALA A 91 11.40 10.66 3.33
N CYS A 92 10.50 10.04 4.10
CA CYS A 92 9.07 10.30 3.99
C CYS A 92 8.72 11.76 4.31
N ASP A 93 9.29 12.31 5.38
CA ASP A 93 9.06 13.70 5.77
C ASP A 93 9.64 14.69 4.74
N SER A 94 10.76 14.34 4.09
CA SER A 94 11.31 15.10 2.96
C SER A 94 10.33 15.12 1.78
N ILE A 95 9.87 13.95 1.32
CA ILE A 95 8.93 13.83 0.18
C ILE A 95 7.60 14.54 0.46
N LEU A 96 7.08 14.45 1.68
CA LEU A 96 5.85 15.14 2.08
C LEU A 96 5.98 16.66 1.91
N ARG A 97 7.16 17.25 2.20
CA ARG A 97 7.41 18.70 2.07
C ARG A 97 7.71 19.15 0.64
N ASP A 98 8.19 18.27 -0.23
CA ASP A 98 8.55 18.62 -1.61
C ASP A 98 7.31 18.75 -2.51
N ALA A 99 6.90 19.98 -2.84
CA ALA A 99 5.73 20.24 -3.68
C ALA A 99 5.84 19.74 -5.14
N SER A 100 7.05 19.41 -5.61
CA SER A 100 7.26 18.88 -6.96
C SER A 100 6.83 17.41 -7.10
N VAL A 101 6.79 16.67 -5.99
CA VAL A 101 6.37 15.27 -5.96
C VAL A 101 4.85 15.19 -5.79
N ARG A 102 4.16 14.43 -6.64
CA ARG A 102 2.73 14.15 -6.51
C ARG A 102 2.47 13.01 -5.51
N LYS A 103 1.53 13.20 -4.57
CA LYS A 103 1.25 12.20 -3.51
C LYS A 103 -0.05 11.45 -3.77
N ILE A 104 0.03 10.12 -3.81
CA ILE A 104 -1.13 9.23 -3.79
C ILE A 104 -1.19 8.59 -2.39
N ILE A 105 -2.12 9.04 -1.55
CA ILE A 105 -2.29 8.50 -0.20
C ILE A 105 -3.35 7.39 -0.28
N LEU A 106 -2.90 6.14 -0.11
CA LEU A 106 -3.75 4.97 -0.22
C LEU A 106 -4.05 4.38 1.14
N GLU A 107 -5.33 4.31 1.51
CA GLU A 107 -5.77 3.91 2.84
C GLU A 107 -6.77 2.75 2.80
N ARG A 108 -6.61 1.78 3.69
CA ARG A 108 -7.65 0.78 3.94
C ARG A 108 -8.39 1.15 5.22
N GLU A 109 -9.61 1.65 5.03
CA GLU A 109 -10.43 2.19 6.12
C GLU A 109 -10.86 1.11 7.10
N ASN A 110 -11.18 -0.10 6.61
CA ASN A 110 -11.49 -1.22 7.49
C ASN A 110 -10.23 -1.72 8.22
N ARG A 111 -10.02 -1.23 9.45
CA ARG A 111 -8.85 -1.55 10.28
C ARG A 111 -8.85 -3.00 10.73
N LEU A 112 -10.01 -3.61 10.97
CA LEU A 112 -10.09 -5.02 11.33
C LEU A 112 -9.65 -5.92 10.16
N ALA A 113 -10.02 -5.55 8.93
CA ALA A 113 -9.61 -6.25 7.72
C ALA A 113 -8.11 -6.14 7.47
N ALA A 114 -7.52 -4.96 7.70
CA ALA A 114 -6.07 -4.75 7.63
C ALA A 114 -5.33 -5.54 8.73
N TYR A 115 -5.78 -5.44 9.98
CA TYR A 115 -5.20 -6.12 11.14
C TYR A 115 -5.22 -7.64 10.99
N SER A 116 -6.39 -8.21 10.71
CA SER A 116 -6.55 -9.66 10.50
C SER A 116 -5.73 -10.16 9.32
N SER A 117 -5.62 -9.37 8.24
CA SER A 117 -4.76 -9.75 7.12
C SER A 117 -3.28 -9.74 7.49
N GLY A 118 -2.83 -8.85 8.37
CA GLY A 118 -1.47 -8.81 8.89
C GLY A 118 -1.18 -10.01 9.79
N ALA A 119 -2.08 -10.30 10.74
CA ALA A 119 -1.97 -11.46 11.62
C ALA A 119 -1.87 -12.78 10.82
N LYS A 120 -2.74 -12.98 9.83
CA LYS A 120 -2.68 -14.16 8.95
C LYS A 120 -1.39 -14.23 8.14
N ALA A 121 -0.86 -13.10 7.65
CA ALA A 121 0.39 -13.06 6.90
C ALA A 121 1.59 -13.45 7.78
N GLN A 122 1.67 -12.94 9.01
CA GLN A 122 2.72 -13.30 9.96
C GLN A 122 2.77 -14.81 10.26
N THR A 123 1.62 -15.46 10.41
CA THR A 123 1.56 -16.91 10.66
C THR A 123 1.79 -17.76 9.41
N SER A 124 1.59 -17.22 8.20
CA SER A 124 1.64 -18.00 6.95
C SER A 124 2.85 -17.75 6.05
N GLY A 125 3.51 -16.60 6.21
CA GLY A 125 4.51 -16.12 5.24
C GLY A 125 3.90 -15.69 3.90
N ILE A 126 2.57 -15.76 3.71
CA ILE A 126 1.91 -15.40 2.44
C ILE A 126 1.44 -13.94 2.50
N TRP A 127 2.14 -13.09 1.75
CA TRP A 127 1.87 -11.65 1.72
C TRP A 127 0.96 -11.25 0.55
N ASN A 128 1.09 -11.83 -0.64
CA ASN A 128 0.26 -11.51 -1.80
C ASN A 128 -0.15 -12.77 -2.59
N LEU A 129 -1.23 -12.69 -3.35
CA LEU A 129 -1.54 -13.67 -4.39
C LEU A 129 -0.66 -13.40 -5.61
N VAL A 130 -0.16 -14.46 -6.23
CA VAL A 130 0.33 -14.38 -7.60
C VAL A 130 -0.88 -14.18 -8.52
N GLU A 131 -0.75 -13.31 -9.52
CA GLU A 131 -1.81 -13.03 -10.48
C GLU A 131 -2.36 -14.33 -11.10
N GLY A 132 -3.69 -14.43 -11.20
CA GLY A 132 -4.38 -15.64 -11.67
C GLY A 132 -4.49 -16.79 -10.67
N ARG A 133 -3.90 -16.70 -9.45
CA ARG A 133 -4.01 -17.74 -8.42
C ARG A 133 -5.01 -17.38 -7.33
N LYS A 134 -5.86 -18.35 -6.97
CA LYS A 134 -6.72 -18.26 -5.77
C LYS A 134 -5.87 -18.42 -4.51
N PRO A 135 -6.31 -17.88 -3.35
CA PRO A 135 -5.70 -18.23 -2.06
C PRO A 135 -5.65 -19.75 -1.92
N ASN A 136 -4.52 -20.30 -1.48
CA ASN A 136 -4.46 -21.74 -1.23
C ASN A 136 -5.49 -22.09 -0.13
N ALA A 137 -6.11 -23.27 -0.23
CA ALA A 137 -7.18 -23.67 0.68
C ALA A 137 -6.74 -23.65 2.16
N ALA A 138 -5.47 -23.97 2.42
CA ALA A 138 -4.86 -23.93 3.74
C ALA A 138 -4.81 -22.51 4.35
N TYR A 139 -4.52 -21.49 3.55
CA TYR A 139 -4.51 -20.08 3.98
C TYR A 139 -5.93 -19.58 4.23
N ALA A 140 -6.87 -19.95 3.35
CA ALA A 140 -8.27 -19.58 3.50
C ALA A 140 -8.86 -20.16 4.80
N ALA A 141 -8.58 -21.44 5.10
CA ALA A 141 -9.08 -22.14 6.29
C ALA A 141 -8.42 -21.69 7.61
N ARG A 142 -7.28 -20.99 7.57
CA ARG A 142 -6.60 -20.52 8.78
C ARG A 142 -7.39 -19.44 9.49
N SER A 143 -7.66 -19.70 10.76
CA SER A 143 -8.27 -18.75 11.69
C SER A 143 -7.21 -18.11 12.58
N ILE A 144 -7.50 -16.90 13.04
CA ILE A 144 -6.74 -16.25 14.10
C ILE A 144 -7.23 -16.81 15.43
N GLU A 145 -6.38 -17.61 16.08
CA GLU A 145 -6.71 -18.36 17.31
C GLU A 145 -6.77 -17.47 18.56
N THR A 146 -6.07 -16.34 18.56
CA THR A 146 -6.09 -15.40 19.69
C THR A 146 -6.24 -13.97 19.20
N PHE A 147 -7.29 -13.29 19.66
CA PHE A 147 -7.49 -11.87 19.37
C PHE A 147 -6.91 -11.00 20.50
N ASN A 148 -5.83 -10.28 20.19
CA ASN A 148 -5.24 -9.28 21.08
C ASN A 148 -5.96 -7.93 20.91
N ALA A 149 -7.02 -7.72 21.70
CA ALA A 149 -7.82 -6.48 21.66
C ALA A 149 -6.99 -5.21 21.91
N ALA A 150 -6.09 -5.21 22.89
CA ALA A 150 -5.23 -4.05 23.17
C ALA A 150 -4.29 -3.76 21.99
N GLY A 151 -3.70 -4.81 21.40
CA GLY A 151 -2.88 -4.69 20.19
C GLY A 151 -3.67 -4.17 18.99
N PHE A 152 -4.91 -4.59 18.80
CA PHE A 152 -5.80 -4.08 17.76
C PHE A 152 -6.13 -2.58 17.96
N LEU A 153 -6.50 -2.17 19.17
CA LEU A 153 -6.80 -0.76 19.45
C LEU A 153 -5.56 0.13 19.27
N ASN A 154 -4.37 -0.35 19.68
CA ASN A 154 -3.12 0.36 19.40
C ASN A 154 -2.83 0.45 17.89
N PHE A 155 -3.12 -0.61 17.14
CA PHE A 155 -3.02 -0.60 15.68
C PHE A 155 -3.96 0.45 15.06
N VAL A 156 -5.23 0.50 15.46
CA VAL A 156 -6.20 1.51 15.00
C VAL A 156 -5.67 2.91 15.23
N LYS A 157 -5.28 3.24 16.47
CA LYS A 157 -4.72 4.55 16.83
C LYS A 157 -3.50 4.88 15.96
N THR A 158 -2.58 3.93 15.80
CA THR A 158 -1.35 4.13 15.01
C THR A 158 -1.66 4.40 13.54
N GLN A 159 -2.62 3.68 12.96
CA GLN A 159 -3.05 3.91 11.58
C GLN A 159 -3.70 5.28 11.42
N ASP A 160 -4.60 5.66 12.32
CA ASP A 160 -5.30 6.95 12.26
C ASP A 160 -4.34 8.13 12.47
N ASP A 161 -3.37 7.99 13.38
CA ASP A 161 -2.28 8.97 13.53
C ASP A 161 -1.46 9.07 12.24
N LEU A 162 -1.12 7.95 11.60
CA LEU A 162 -0.32 7.91 10.37
C LEU A 162 -1.03 8.57 9.18
N PHE A 163 -2.29 8.24 8.91
CA PHE A 163 -3.00 8.80 7.75
C PHE A 163 -3.38 10.27 7.97
N ARG A 164 -3.64 10.69 9.22
CA ARG A 164 -3.72 12.12 9.56
C ARG A 164 -2.38 12.82 9.36
N TYR A 165 -1.27 12.17 9.71
CA TYR A 165 0.06 12.71 9.49
C TYR A 165 0.34 12.94 7.99
N TYR A 166 0.08 11.94 7.13
CA TYR A 166 0.24 12.11 5.68
C TYR A 166 -0.62 13.26 5.15
N SER A 167 -1.89 13.31 5.53
CA SER A 167 -2.83 14.34 5.04
C SER A 167 -2.44 15.75 5.49
N ARG A 168 -1.94 15.91 6.73
CA ARG A 168 -1.57 17.22 7.28
C ARG A 168 -0.24 17.74 6.76
N ASN A 169 0.70 16.85 6.43
CA ASN A 169 2.07 17.24 6.06
C ASN A 169 2.33 17.22 4.55
N ALA A 170 1.39 16.73 3.74
CA ALA A 170 1.53 16.73 2.29
C ALA A 170 1.45 18.17 1.74
N ASN A 171 2.60 18.69 1.31
CA ASN A 171 2.71 19.93 0.56
C ASN A 171 2.60 19.66 -0.94
N GLY A 172 1.91 20.53 -1.69
CA GLY A 172 1.68 20.35 -3.13
C GLY A 172 0.56 19.34 -3.46
N PRO A 173 0.51 18.82 -4.71
CA PRO A 173 -0.58 17.97 -5.17
C PRO A 173 -0.66 16.64 -4.42
N ALA A 174 -1.85 16.33 -3.90
CA ALA A 174 -2.13 15.06 -3.25
C ALA A 174 -3.57 14.58 -3.55
N ILE A 175 -3.75 13.26 -3.68
CA ILE A 175 -5.07 12.61 -3.69
C ILE A 175 -5.14 11.54 -2.61
N ARG A 176 -6.36 11.23 -2.18
CA ARG A 176 -6.67 10.07 -1.34
C ARG A 176 -7.43 9.05 -2.17
N VAL A 177 -7.03 7.79 -2.05
CA VAL A 177 -7.73 6.63 -2.62
C VAL A 177 -7.86 5.55 -1.56
N THR A 178 -8.90 4.75 -1.64
CA THR A 178 -9.21 3.72 -0.65
C THR A 178 -8.85 2.32 -1.14
N TYR A 179 -8.89 1.33 -0.24
CA TYR A 179 -8.80 -0.07 -0.64
C TYR A 179 -9.96 -0.51 -1.54
N ASN A 180 -11.16 0.03 -1.33
CA ASN A 180 -12.32 -0.31 -2.15
C ASN A 180 -12.15 0.22 -3.57
N ASP A 181 -11.57 1.42 -3.72
CA ASP A 181 -11.20 1.99 -5.02
C ASP A 181 -10.19 1.09 -5.77
N VAL A 182 -9.35 0.34 -5.04
CA VAL A 182 -8.44 -0.65 -5.66
C VAL A 182 -9.18 -1.91 -6.08
N VAL A 183 -10.21 -2.31 -5.33
CA VAL A 183 -11.03 -3.50 -5.63
C VAL A 183 -11.86 -3.26 -6.88
N ASP A 184 -12.48 -2.08 -7.02
CA ASP A 184 -13.30 -1.73 -8.19
C ASP A 184 -12.51 -1.08 -9.35
N ASN A 185 -11.19 -0.93 -9.18
CA ASN A 185 -10.24 -0.35 -10.12
C ASN A 185 -10.29 1.20 -10.28
N SER A 186 -11.19 1.90 -9.60
CA SER A 186 -11.28 3.37 -9.65
C SER A 186 -10.04 4.10 -9.10
N ALA A 187 -9.25 3.46 -8.23
CA ALA A 187 -7.98 3.99 -7.74
C ALA A 187 -6.96 4.17 -8.87
N TYR A 188 -6.93 3.23 -9.83
CA TYR A 188 -6.05 3.32 -11.00
C TYR A 188 -6.47 4.49 -11.88
N GLU A 189 -7.77 4.60 -12.20
CA GLU A 189 -8.30 5.67 -13.06
C GLU A 189 -8.09 7.06 -12.44
N THR A 190 -8.32 7.18 -11.13
CA THR A 190 -8.09 8.41 -10.38
C THR A 190 -6.60 8.77 -10.33
N SER A 191 -5.73 7.77 -10.17
CA SER A 191 -4.28 7.98 -10.18
C SER A 191 -3.78 8.43 -11.55
N LEU A 192 -4.24 7.84 -12.66
CA LEU A 192 -3.85 8.28 -14.00
C LEU A 192 -4.23 9.74 -14.27
N ARG A 193 -5.49 10.11 -13.99
CA ARG A 193 -5.95 11.51 -14.14
C ARG A 193 -5.14 12.45 -13.27
N PHE A 194 -4.89 12.06 -12.02
CA PHE A 194 -4.07 12.84 -11.10
C PHE A 194 -2.62 12.99 -11.55
N LEU A 195 -2.07 12.01 -12.28
CA LEU A 195 -0.74 12.06 -12.89
C LEU A 195 -0.72 12.76 -14.26
N GLY A 196 -1.87 13.22 -14.76
CA GLY A 196 -2.00 13.90 -16.05
C GLY A 196 -1.90 12.96 -17.26
N LEU A 197 -2.20 11.68 -17.07
CA LEU A 197 -2.17 10.66 -18.11
C LEU A 197 -3.58 10.37 -18.65
N ALA A 198 -3.64 10.02 -19.94
CA ALA A 198 -4.86 9.54 -20.56
C ALA A 198 -5.22 8.14 -20.03
N MET A 199 -6.52 7.82 -20.04
CA MET A 199 -6.99 6.47 -19.75
C MET A 199 -6.64 5.54 -20.91
N PRO A 200 -6.19 4.30 -20.65
CA PRO A 200 -6.05 3.30 -21.69
C PRO A 200 -7.43 2.87 -22.22
N ASP A 201 -7.47 2.41 -23.47
CA ASP A 201 -8.69 1.87 -24.10
C ASP A 201 -9.18 0.60 -23.37
N GLU A 202 -8.24 -0.28 -23.03
CA GLU A 202 -8.52 -1.48 -22.22
C GLU A 202 -8.21 -1.23 -20.75
N ARG A 203 -9.19 -1.52 -19.89
CA ARG A 203 -9.05 -1.33 -18.45
C ARG A 203 -8.49 -2.60 -17.80
N PRO A 204 -7.47 -2.48 -16.94
CA PRO A 204 -7.02 -3.60 -16.14
C PRO A 204 -8.13 -4.06 -15.19
N ARG A 205 -8.13 -5.34 -14.84
CA ARG A 205 -9.09 -5.87 -13.87
C ARG A 205 -8.72 -5.37 -12.47
N GLY A 206 -9.75 -5.08 -11.68
CA GLY A 206 -9.59 -4.74 -10.27
C GLY A 206 -9.04 -5.90 -9.43
N LYS A 207 -8.78 -5.61 -8.15
CA LYS A 207 -8.12 -6.56 -7.26
C LYS A 207 -9.05 -7.66 -6.74
N THR A 208 -8.66 -8.92 -6.96
CA THR A 208 -9.22 -10.05 -6.21
C THR A 208 -8.78 -10.03 -4.75
N LYS A 209 -9.74 -10.07 -3.82
CA LYS A 209 -9.47 -10.13 -2.37
C LYS A 209 -8.79 -11.44 -1.97
N LEU A 210 -7.82 -11.35 -1.08
CA LEU A 210 -7.07 -12.50 -0.55
C LEU A 210 -7.83 -13.24 0.56
N ASN A 211 -8.61 -12.52 1.36
CA ASN A 211 -9.33 -13.05 2.51
C ASN A 211 -10.83 -12.79 2.34
N SER A 212 -11.65 -13.56 3.08
CA SER A 212 -13.10 -13.38 3.15
C SER A 212 -13.49 -11.93 3.44
N SER A 213 -14.54 -11.43 2.76
CA SER A 213 -15.18 -10.15 3.05
C SER A 213 -15.96 -10.17 4.36
N ASP A 214 -16.39 -11.34 4.83
CA ASP A 214 -16.75 -11.55 6.23
C ASP A 214 -15.46 -11.56 7.06
N ILE A 215 -15.18 -10.45 7.74
CA ILE A 215 -13.93 -10.27 8.49
C ILE A 215 -13.99 -11.09 9.78
N LEU A 216 -15.18 -11.23 10.37
CA LEU A 216 -15.38 -12.00 11.59
C LEU A 216 -15.05 -13.48 11.38
N SER A 217 -15.33 -14.03 10.20
CA SER A 217 -14.99 -15.42 9.86
C SER A 217 -13.49 -15.71 9.87
N ARG A 218 -12.62 -14.69 9.89
CA ARG A 218 -11.16 -14.84 9.93
C ARG A 218 -10.62 -15.20 11.32
N PHE A 219 -11.46 -15.10 12.35
CA PHE A 219 -11.13 -15.40 13.74
C PHE A 219 -11.78 -16.73 14.17
N ALA A 220 -11.09 -17.44 15.07
CA ALA A 220 -11.64 -18.64 15.70
C ALA A 220 -12.98 -18.31 16.39
N GLU A 221 -13.91 -19.27 16.38
CA GLU A 221 -15.26 -19.05 16.91
C GLU A 221 -15.26 -18.55 18.36
N SER A 222 -14.35 -19.06 19.19
CA SER A 222 -14.14 -18.64 20.59
C SER A 222 -13.78 -17.16 20.74
N GLU A 223 -13.14 -16.55 19.74
CA GLU A 223 -12.68 -15.16 19.78
C GLU A 223 -13.70 -14.16 19.22
N ARG A 224 -14.71 -14.62 18.46
CA ARG A 224 -15.61 -13.74 17.70
C ARG A 224 -16.39 -12.77 18.57
N ALA A 225 -16.89 -13.21 19.73
CA ALA A 225 -17.62 -12.34 20.65
C ALA A 225 -16.72 -11.19 21.17
N LYS A 226 -15.45 -11.49 21.44
CA LYS A 226 -14.45 -10.50 21.87
C LYS A 226 -14.16 -9.50 20.75
N VAL A 227 -14.00 -9.97 19.51
CA VAL A 227 -13.81 -9.11 18.32
C VAL A 227 -14.99 -8.16 18.15
N VAL A 228 -16.22 -8.68 18.14
CA VAL A 228 -17.44 -7.87 17.99
C VAL A 228 -17.53 -6.81 19.08
N LYS A 229 -17.31 -7.19 20.34
CA LYS A 229 -17.31 -6.25 21.47
C LYS A 229 -16.29 -5.13 21.25
N THR A 230 -15.02 -5.47 21.01
CA THR A 230 -13.94 -4.47 20.87
C THR A 230 -14.17 -3.53 19.68
N VAL A 231 -14.62 -4.05 18.54
CA VAL A 231 -14.85 -3.26 17.33
C VAL A 231 -16.06 -2.33 17.49
N THR A 232 -17.12 -2.79 18.17
CA THR A 232 -18.30 -1.97 18.47
C THR A 232 -17.98 -0.89 19.49
N GLU A 233 -17.23 -1.20 20.55
CA GLU A 233 -16.77 -0.23 21.56
C GLU A 233 -15.81 0.81 20.96
N ALA A 234 -15.06 0.44 19.92
CA ALA A 234 -14.25 1.37 19.13
C ALA A 234 -15.08 2.26 18.19
N GLY A 235 -16.41 2.06 18.11
CA GLY A 235 -17.31 2.86 17.28
C GLY A 235 -17.38 2.44 15.82
N HIS A 236 -16.86 1.27 15.45
CA HIS A 236 -16.72 0.84 14.06
C HIS A 236 -17.34 -0.54 13.76
N PRO A 237 -18.61 -0.80 14.10
CA PRO A 237 -19.26 -2.10 13.85
C PRO A 237 -19.23 -2.50 12.37
N GLU A 238 -19.16 -1.54 11.45
CA GLU A 238 -19.03 -1.77 10.00
C GLU A 238 -17.74 -2.51 9.63
N TRP A 239 -16.70 -2.50 10.48
CA TRP A 239 -15.45 -3.22 10.19
C TRP A 239 -15.56 -4.74 10.27
N LEU A 240 -16.68 -5.28 10.76
CA LEU A 240 -16.95 -6.72 10.77
C LEU A 240 -17.10 -7.32 9.36
N ALA A 241 -17.36 -6.48 8.35
CA ALA A 241 -17.41 -6.87 6.96
C ALA A 241 -16.65 -5.87 6.06
N GLU A 242 -16.24 -6.30 4.87
CA GLU A 242 -15.63 -5.41 3.87
C GLU A 242 -16.21 -5.73 2.50
N ALA A 243 -17.04 -4.81 1.99
CA ALA A 243 -17.73 -4.87 0.69
C ALA A 243 -16.74 -5.14 -0.45
#